data_AF-A0A7C4TV32-F1
#
_entry.id   AF-A0A7C4TV32-F1
#
_cell.length_a   1.000
_cell.length_b   1.000
_cell.length_c   1.000
_cell.angle_alpha   90.00
_cell.angle_beta   90.00
_cell.angle_gamma   90.00
#
_symmetry.space_group_name_H-M   'P 1'
#
loop_
_entity.id
_entity.type
_entity.pdbx_description
1 polymer ?
#
loop_
_entity_poly.entity_id
_entity_poly.type
_entity_poly.pdbx_seq_one_letter_code
_entity_poly.pdbx_strand_id
1 'polypeptide(L)'
;MDKNFLSMMISQDIKAATRAFEIEDFEFMNILGNRIMSNALFGDDSKLALPGFFLKHVAIVYMWLKAYLPSSKFSEAKKVGKEYLVTLSDFSNEREDKLWENFHKFNNGIRKYTITDIEAEAYTENPKITHDIFKWLIKYLNDKKDVLLCPNNLFIKGILNEMERVSKVHGCELTDTYAISLLTALDRYFDYFQIAYGTLTGEVDKDKVRSMVFPYIGKITELFSSENVKPEDINSILWELIKGWREFFIQYMELPRRASEKLIELPEEYRKKLAEHIAKALEKEVKL
;
A
#
# COMPACT_ATOMS: atom_id res chain seq x y z
N MET A 1 5.51 4.38 27.23
CA MET A 1 4.50 3.38 27.64
C MET A 1 5.24 2.07 27.92
N ASP A 2 4.77 1.22 28.83
CA ASP A 2 5.42 -0.08 29.12
C ASP A 2 5.39 -0.97 27.85
N LYS A 3 6.55 -1.50 27.46
CA LYS A 3 6.70 -2.38 26.29
C LYS A 3 5.86 -3.65 26.41
N ASN A 4 5.74 -4.20 27.63
CA ASN A 4 4.93 -5.40 27.85
C ASN A 4 3.44 -5.11 27.64
N PHE A 5 2.98 -3.95 28.10
CA PHE A 5 1.61 -3.49 27.88
C PHE A 5 1.30 -3.27 26.40
N LEU A 6 2.22 -2.65 25.65
CA LEU A 6 2.10 -2.46 24.21
C LEU A 6 2.05 -3.80 23.45
N SER A 7 2.95 -4.73 23.77
CA SER A 7 2.95 -6.06 23.17
C SER A 7 1.63 -6.78 23.43
N MET A 8 1.10 -6.69 24.66
CA MET A 8 -0.19 -7.26 25.01
C MET A 8 -1.34 -6.67 24.19
N MET A 9 -1.39 -5.34 24.00
CA MET A 9 -2.42 -4.70 23.17
C MET A 9 -2.34 -5.19 21.71
N ILE A 10 -1.13 -5.32 21.16
CA ILE A 10 -0.94 -5.82 19.80
C ILE A 10 -1.36 -7.28 19.68
N SER A 11 -1.05 -8.13 20.66
CA SER A 11 -1.55 -9.52 20.69
C SER A 11 -3.08 -9.59 20.71
N GLN A 12 -3.75 -8.69 21.45
CA GLN A 12 -5.21 -8.60 21.45
C GLN A 12 -5.75 -8.17 20.09
N ASP A 13 -5.09 -7.22 19.43
CA ASP A 13 -5.46 -6.77 18.08
C ASP A 13 -5.29 -7.86 17.03
N ILE A 14 -4.20 -8.63 17.08
CA ILE A 14 -3.98 -9.78 16.20
C ILE A 14 -5.05 -10.85 16.44
N LYS A 15 -5.40 -11.14 17.71
CA LYS A 15 -6.48 -12.07 18.03
C LYS A 15 -7.83 -11.61 17.47
N ALA A 16 -8.14 -10.31 17.60
CA ALA A 16 -9.34 -9.73 17.01
C ALA A 16 -9.32 -9.83 15.48
N ALA A 17 -8.15 -9.64 14.86
CA ALA A 17 -7.98 -9.72 13.41
C ALA A 17 -8.12 -11.13 12.88
N THR A 18 -7.61 -12.13 13.60
CA THR A 18 -7.84 -13.54 13.32
C THR A 18 -9.33 -13.87 13.36
N ARG A 19 -10.07 -13.34 14.35
CA ARG A 19 -11.52 -13.52 14.41
C ARG A 19 -12.23 -12.83 13.24
N ALA A 20 -11.82 -11.60 12.88
CA ALA A 20 -12.35 -10.88 11.73
C ALA A 20 -12.13 -11.65 10.42
N PHE A 21 -10.96 -12.25 10.25
CA PHE A 21 -10.63 -13.11 9.12
C PHE A 21 -11.54 -14.33 9.02
N GLU A 22 -11.85 -14.99 10.15
CA GLU A 22 -12.75 -16.15 10.18
C GLU A 22 -14.14 -15.81 9.64
N ILE A 23 -14.69 -14.66 10.06
CA ILE A 23 -16.01 -14.16 9.64
C ILE A 23 -15.96 -13.33 8.35
N GLU A 24 -14.80 -13.25 7.70
CA GLU A 24 -14.57 -12.57 6.42
C GLU A 24 -14.82 -11.06 6.45
N ASP A 25 -14.59 -10.43 7.60
CA ASP A 25 -14.60 -8.99 7.80
C ASP A 25 -13.17 -8.43 7.63
N PHE A 26 -12.74 -8.39 6.37
CA PHE A 26 -11.40 -7.90 6.02
C PHE A 26 -11.27 -6.39 6.12
N GLU A 27 -12.37 -5.64 6.08
CA GLU A 27 -12.36 -4.20 6.36
C GLU A 27 -11.99 -3.93 7.82
N PHE A 28 -12.60 -4.66 8.76
CA PHE A 28 -12.23 -4.57 10.16
C PHE A 28 -10.80 -5.05 10.42
N MET A 29 -10.35 -6.11 9.73
CA MET A 29 -8.96 -6.55 9.75
C MET A 29 -7.96 -5.45 9.31
N ASN A 30 -8.30 -4.68 8.27
CA ASN A 30 -7.52 -3.53 7.82
C ASN A 30 -7.48 -2.41 8.88
N ILE A 31 -8.61 -2.14 9.56
CA ILE A 31 -8.68 -1.19 10.69
C ILE A 31 -7.76 -1.65 11.82
N LEU A 32 -7.77 -2.94 12.17
CA LEU A 32 -6.90 -3.50 13.21
C LEU A 32 -5.42 -3.40 12.83
N GLY A 33 -5.06 -3.61 11.57
CA GLY A 33 -3.69 -3.37 11.09
C GLY A 33 -3.22 -1.93 11.31
N ASN A 34 -4.08 -0.94 11.00
CA ASN A 34 -3.79 0.47 11.30
C ASN A 34 -3.66 0.72 12.81
N ARG A 35 -4.51 0.09 13.64
CA ARG A 35 -4.49 0.24 15.11
C ARG A 35 -3.18 -0.28 15.69
N ILE A 36 -2.69 -1.43 15.25
CA ILE A 36 -1.40 -1.98 15.68
C ILE A 36 -0.26 -1.01 15.34
N MET A 37 -0.20 -0.49 14.12
CA MET A 37 0.83 0.50 13.74
C MET A 37 0.74 1.79 14.57
N SER A 38 -0.47 2.25 14.89
CA SER A 38 -0.67 3.39 15.81
C SER A 38 -0.25 3.06 17.24
N ASN A 39 -0.47 1.84 17.73
CA ASN A 39 -0.01 1.42 19.05
C ASN A 39 1.53 1.39 19.11
N ALA A 40 2.18 0.88 18.05
CA ALA A 40 3.63 0.89 17.92
C ALA A 40 4.22 2.32 17.98
N LEU A 41 3.51 3.32 17.43
CA LEU A 41 3.88 4.74 17.52
C LEU A 41 3.99 5.24 18.97
N PHE A 42 3.11 4.80 19.86
CA PHE A 42 3.16 5.19 21.28
C PHE A 42 4.33 4.56 22.05
N GLY A 43 4.92 3.50 21.50
CA GLY A 43 6.09 2.80 22.04
C GLY A 43 7.41 3.17 21.40
N ASP A 44 7.38 3.86 20.24
CA ASP A 44 8.52 4.09 19.35
C ASP A 44 9.33 2.81 19.07
N ASP A 45 8.63 1.70 18.80
CA ASP A 45 9.21 0.38 18.62
C ASP A 45 8.89 -0.18 17.21
N SER A 46 9.91 -0.21 16.34
CA SER A 46 9.78 -0.62 14.93
C SER A 46 9.30 -2.05 14.78
N LYS A 47 9.75 -2.96 15.65
CA LYS A 47 9.36 -4.39 15.62
C LYS A 47 7.85 -4.54 15.78
N LEU A 48 7.27 -3.75 16.68
CA LEU A 48 5.84 -3.78 17.01
C LEU A 48 4.96 -3.25 15.86
N ALA A 49 5.53 -2.52 14.90
CA ALA A 49 4.79 -2.01 13.74
C ALA A 49 4.60 -3.07 12.64
N LEU A 50 5.53 -4.03 12.51
CA LEU A 50 5.53 -5.04 11.44
C LEU A 50 4.22 -5.84 11.38
N PRO A 51 3.68 -6.38 12.50
CA PRO A 51 2.44 -7.14 12.44
C PRO A 51 1.28 -6.32 11.89
N GLY A 52 1.18 -5.04 12.25
CA GLY A 52 0.13 -4.15 11.76
C GLY A 52 0.26 -3.86 10.27
N PHE A 53 1.49 -3.64 9.79
CA PHE A 53 1.77 -3.43 8.37
C PHE A 53 1.41 -4.68 7.54
N PHE A 54 1.86 -5.86 7.96
CA PHE A 54 1.57 -7.12 7.28
C PHE A 54 0.08 -7.47 7.32
N LEU A 55 -0.56 -7.33 8.48
CA LEU A 55 -1.99 -7.63 8.64
C LEU A 55 -2.84 -6.77 7.71
N LYS A 56 -2.49 -5.50 7.54
CA LYS A 56 -3.14 -4.62 6.58
C LYS A 56 -2.96 -5.08 5.13
N HIS A 57 -1.76 -5.55 4.76
CA HIS A 57 -1.54 -6.12 3.43
C HIS A 57 -2.42 -7.35 3.22
N VAL A 58 -2.43 -8.29 4.17
CA VAL A 58 -3.28 -9.48 4.12
C VAL A 58 -4.75 -9.11 3.96
N ALA A 59 -5.25 -8.15 4.74
CA ALA A 59 -6.62 -7.67 4.65
C ALA A 59 -6.97 -7.19 3.23
N ILE A 60 -6.11 -6.37 2.60
CA ILE A 60 -6.32 -5.85 1.24
C ILE A 60 -6.37 -6.99 0.21
N VAL A 61 -5.45 -7.95 0.32
CA VAL A 61 -5.43 -9.12 -0.57
C VAL A 61 -6.74 -9.89 -0.46
N TYR A 62 -7.21 -10.18 0.76
CA TYR A 62 -8.47 -10.94 0.94
C TYR A 62 -9.73 -10.15 0.59
N MET A 63 -9.75 -8.83 0.76
CA MET A 63 -10.82 -7.98 0.23
C MET A 63 -10.96 -8.17 -1.29
N TRP A 64 -9.85 -8.14 -2.01
CA TRP A 64 -9.82 -8.36 -3.45
C TRP A 64 -10.24 -9.80 -3.79
N LEU A 65 -9.65 -10.81 -3.15
CA LEU A 65 -9.97 -12.22 -3.42
C LEU A 65 -11.45 -12.52 -3.18
N LYS A 66 -12.05 -11.98 -2.11
CA LYS A 66 -13.48 -12.16 -1.81
C LYS A 66 -14.38 -11.55 -2.90
N ALA A 67 -13.96 -10.44 -3.50
CA ALA A 67 -14.72 -9.75 -4.52
C ALA A 67 -14.67 -10.46 -5.89
N TYR A 68 -13.58 -11.15 -6.21
CA TYR A 68 -13.33 -11.64 -7.57
C TYR A 68 -13.27 -13.17 -7.70
N LEU A 69 -13.01 -13.92 -6.63
CA LEU A 69 -12.90 -15.38 -6.72
C LEU A 69 -14.23 -16.09 -6.48
N PRO A 70 -14.46 -17.22 -7.17
CA PRO A 70 -15.51 -18.16 -6.80
C PRO A 70 -15.31 -18.69 -5.36
N SER A 71 -16.41 -18.97 -4.67
CA SER A 71 -16.40 -19.38 -3.25
C SER A 71 -15.50 -20.59 -2.95
N SER A 72 -15.36 -21.52 -3.89
CA SER A 72 -14.46 -22.69 -3.76
C SER A 72 -12.99 -22.28 -3.74
N LYS A 73 -12.51 -21.56 -4.77
CA LYS A 73 -11.13 -21.04 -4.86
C LYS A 73 -10.84 -20.09 -3.69
N PHE A 74 -11.81 -19.27 -3.29
CA PHE A 74 -11.67 -18.38 -2.13
C PHE A 74 -11.49 -19.16 -0.81
N SER A 75 -12.24 -20.25 -0.60
CA SER A 75 -12.09 -21.12 0.58
C SER A 75 -10.72 -21.78 0.66
N GLU A 76 -10.15 -22.17 -0.48
CA GLU A 76 -8.78 -22.68 -0.56
C GLU A 76 -7.75 -21.59 -0.24
N ALA A 77 -7.94 -20.38 -0.80
CA ALA A 77 -7.11 -19.23 -0.50
C ALA A 77 -7.14 -18.89 1.00
N LYS A 78 -8.28 -19.00 1.69
CA LYS A 78 -8.39 -18.76 3.14
C LYS A 78 -7.47 -19.67 3.98
N LYS A 79 -7.12 -20.87 3.51
CA LYS A 79 -6.20 -21.76 4.24
C LYS A 79 -4.82 -21.11 4.41
N VAL A 80 -4.29 -20.50 3.34
CA VAL A 80 -2.99 -19.81 3.34
C VAL A 80 -2.97 -18.67 4.35
N GLY A 81 -4.03 -17.85 4.39
CA GLY A 81 -4.15 -16.73 5.32
C GLY A 81 -4.33 -17.19 6.76
N LYS A 82 -5.09 -18.27 6.98
CA LYS A 82 -5.23 -18.87 8.32
C LYS A 82 -3.90 -19.38 8.85
N GLU A 83 -3.12 -20.08 8.03
CA GLU A 83 -1.78 -20.56 8.39
C GLU A 83 -0.86 -19.39 8.74
N TYR A 84 -0.86 -18.34 7.93
CA TYR A 84 -0.07 -17.14 8.20
C TYR A 84 -0.48 -16.43 9.51
N LEU A 85 -1.78 -16.28 9.78
CA LEU A 85 -2.26 -15.63 11.01
C LEU A 85 -1.90 -16.42 12.28
N VAL A 86 -1.79 -17.75 12.19
CA VAL A 86 -1.25 -18.56 13.28
C VAL A 86 0.19 -18.19 13.56
N THR A 87 1.04 -18.07 12.54
CA THR A 87 2.44 -17.64 12.73
C THR A 87 2.55 -16.21 13.28
N LEU A 88 1.70 -15.30 12.78
CA LEU A 88 1.71 -13.91 13.22
C LEU A 88 1.26 -13.74 14.68
N SER A 89 0.48 -14.69 15.22
CA SER A 89 0.03 -14.66 16.61
C SER A 89 1.17 -14.79 17.62
N ASP A 90 2.34 -15.32 17.21
CA ASP A 90 3.54 -15.48 18.05
C ASP A 90 4.59 -14.38 17.83
N PHE A 91 4.21 -13.24 17.23
CA PHE A 91 5.16 -12.20 16.80
C PHE A 91 6.10 -11.67 17.90
N SER A 92 5.67 -11.70 19.15
CA SER A 92 6.46 -11.19 20.28
C SER A 92 7.70 -12.03 20.53
N ASN A 93 7.60 -13.35 20.31
CA ASN A 93 8.68 -14.31 20.53
C ASN A 93 9.52 -14.54 19.25
N GLU A 94 8.99 -14.18 18.08
CA GLU A 94 9.72 -14.31 16.82
C GLU A 94 10.76 -13.20 16.63
N ARG A 95 11.83 -13.55 15.92
CA ARG A 95 12.80 -12.58 15.40
C ARG A 95 12.24 -11.89 14.15
N GLU A 96 12.73 -10.69 13.85
CA GLU A 96 12.26 -9.88 12.72
C GLU A 96 12.49 -10.57 11.36
N ASP A 97 13.62 -11.23 11.18
CA ASP A 97 13.91 -12.05 9.99
C ASP A 97 12.85 -13.12 9.78
N LYS A 98 12.40 -13.77 10.87
CA LYS A 98 11.37 -14.80 10.81
C LYS A 98 10.00 -14.28 10.43
N LEU A 99 9.63 -13.12 10.98
CA LEU A 99 8.39 -12.43 10.62
C LEU A 99 8.35 -12.12 9.12
N TRP A 100 9.47 -11.65 8.58
CA TRP A 100 9.63 -11.38 7.15
C TRP A 100 9.56 -12.64 6.29
N GLU A 101 10.23 -13.71 6.67
CA GLU A 101 10.15 -15.01 5.98
C GLU A 101 8.70 -15.53 5.94
N ASN A 102 8.00 -15.46 7.07
CA ASN A 102 6.61 -15.90 7.19
C ASN A 102 5.69 -15.05 6.29
N PHE A 103 5.88 -13.73 6.27
CA PHE A 103 5.13 -12.83 5.39
C PHE A 103 5.43 -13.06 3.91
N HIS A 104 6.69 -13.30 3.56
CA HIS A 104 7.09 -13.65 2.19
C HIS A 104 6.47 -14.96 1.72
N LYS A 105 6.45 -16.00 2.58
CA LYS A 105 5.77 -17.27 2.29
C LYS A 105 4.28 -17.07 2.05
N PHE A 106 3.63 -16.21 2.84
CA PHE A 106 2.24 -15.84 2.59
C PHE A 106 2.07 -15.21 1.19
N ASN A 107 2.87 -14.21 0.83
CA ASN A 107 2.78 -13.53 -0.46
C ASN A 107 3.01 -14.50 -1.64
N ASN A 108 4.01 -15.36 -1.56
CA ASN A 108 4.24 -16.38 -2.58
C ASN A 108 3.14 -17.45 -2.61
N GLY A 109 2.58 -17.84 -1.46
CA GLY A 109 1.51 -18.84 -1.39
C GLY A 109 0.16 -18.35 -1.92
N ILE A 110 -0.13 -17.05 -1.76
CA ILE A 110 -1.41 -16.47 -2.17
C ILE A 110 -1.45 -16.11 -3.66
N ARG A 111 -0.29 -15.91 -4.31
CA ARG A 111 -0.19 -15.45 -5.72
C ARG A 111 -0.97 -16.31 -6.72
N LYS A 112 -1.00 -17.63 -6.50
CA LYS A 112 -1.70 -18.57 -7.40
C LYS A 112 -3.22 -18.34 -7.47
N TYR A 113 -3.77 -17.62 -6.50
CA TYR A 113 -5.17 -17.22 -6.48
C TYR A 113 -5.40 -15.80 -7.03
N THR A 114 -4.33 -15.11 -7.42
CA THR A 114 -4.37 -13.74 -7.95
C THR A 114 -4.15 -13.64 -9.45
N ILE A 115 -3.71 -14.74 -10.09
CA ILE A 115 -3.53 -14.85 -11.54
C ILE A 115 -4.68 -15.65 -12.16
N THR A 116 -4.94 -15.41 -13.44
CA THR A 116 -5.93 -16.17 -14.20
C THR A 116 -5.42 -17.56 -14.57
N ASP A 117 -6.33 -18.48 -14.89
CA ASP A 117 -5.95 -19.83 -15.33
C ASP A 117 -5.11 -19.79 -16.62
N ILE A 118 -5.39 -18.84 -17.53
CA ILE A 118 -4.60 -18.60 -18.75
C ILE A 118 -3.16 -18.17 -18.41
N GLU A 119 -2.99 -17.24 -17.47
CA GLU A 119 -1.67 -16.79 -17.05
C GLU A 119 -0.87 -17.89 -16.35
N ALA A 120 -1.54 -18.70 -15.52
CA ALA A 120 -0.92 -19.83 -14.84
C ALA A 120 -0.41 -20.91 -15.80
N GLU A 121 -1.07 -21.09 -16.95
CA GLU A 121 -0.65 -22.03 -18.00
C GLU A 121 0.44 -21.45 -18.91
N ALA A 122 0.36 -20.15 -19.23
CA ALA A 122 1.24 -19.51 -20.21
C ALA A 122 2.58 -19.04 -19.63
N TYR A 123 2.61 -18.64 -18.36
CA TYR A 123 3.80 -18.03 -17.75
C TYR A 123 4.50 -18.97 -16.79
N THR A 124 5.84 -18.93 -16.83
CA THR A 124 6.70 -19.71 -15.94
C THR A 124 7.19 -18.85 -14.79
N GLU A 125 7.31 -19.46 -13.61
CA GLU A 125 7.94 -18.84 -12.46
C GLU A 125 9.41 -18.53 -12.74
N ASN A 126 9.81 -17.28 -12.51
CA ASN A 126 11.19 -16.84 -12.64
C ASN A 126 11.47 -15.67 -11.69
N PRO A 127 11.64 -15.95 -10.38
CA PRO A 127 11.90 -14.92 -9.37
C PRO A 127 13.13 -14.06 -9.70
N LYS A 128 14.13 -14.63 -10.38
CA LYS A 128 15.35 -13.90 -10.79
C LYS A 128 15.04 -12.77 -11.78
N ILE A 129 14.19 -13.01 -12.77
CA ILE A 129 13.74 -11.95 -13.69
C ILE A 129 12.95 -10.88 -12.92
N THR A 130 12.08 -11.28 -11.99
CA THR A 130 11.37 -10.33 -11.12
C THR A 130 12.35 -9.44 -10.36
N HIS A 131 13.39 -10.03 -9.76
CA HIS A 131 14.41 -9.33 -9.03
C HIS A 131 15.17 -8.29 -9.89
N ASP A 132 15.57 -8.68 -11.11
CA ASP A 132 16.24 -7.77 -12.05
C ASP A 132 15.32 -6.62 -12.47
N ILE A 133 14.03 -6.90 -12.71
CA ILE A 133 13.02 -5.87 -13.02
C ILE A 133 12.82 -4.93 -11.84
N PHE A 134 12.82 -5.43 -10.61
CA PHE A 134 12.64 -4.60 -9.41
C PHE A 134 13.81 -3.64 -9.22
N LYS A 135 15.05 -4.13 -9.38
CA LYS A 135 16.24 -3.28 -9.40
C LYS A 135 16.13 -2.17 -10.45
N TRP A 136 15.69 -2.52 -11.67
CA TRP A 136 15.46 -1.54 -12.72
C TRP A 136 14.38 -0.52 -12.35
N LEU A 137 13.23 -0.96 -11.82
CA LEU A 137 12.12 -0.09 -11.42
C LEU A 137 12.50 0.87 -10.29
N ILE A 138 13.25 0.42 -9.29
CA ILE A 138 13.75 1.26 -8.19
C ILE A 138 14.73 2.31 -8.73
N LYS A 139 15.67 1.88 -9.59
CA LYS A 139 16.58 2.81 -10.26
C LYS A 139 15.81 3.84 -11.09
N TYR A 140 14.81 3.40 -11.85
CA TYR A 140 13.98 4.26 -12.68
C TYR A 140 13.19 5.28 -11.83
N LEU A 141 12.65 4.86 -10.67
CA LEU A 141 12.03 5.75 -9.71
C LEU A 141 13.00 6.85 -9.26
N ASN A 142 14.24 6.51 -8.91
CA ASN A 142 15.23 7.51 -8.49
C ASN A 142 15.67 8.43 -9.62
N ASP A 143 15.91 7.90 -10.81
CA ASP A 143 16.33 8.67 -11.99
C ASP A 143 15.25 9.64 -12.47
N LYS A 144 13.97 9.31 -12.23
CA LYS A 144 12.79 10.08 -12.66
C LYS A 144 11.98 10.66 -11.51
N LYS A 145 12.53 10.74 -10.30
CA LYS A 145 11.80 11.21 -9.11
C LYS A 145 11.24 12.63 -9.22
N ASP A 146 11.75 13.45 -10.13
CA ASP A 146 11.19 14.77 -10.45
C ASP A 146 9.77 14.72 -11.01
N VAL A 147 9.30 13.57 -11.52
CA VAL A 147 7.89 13.36 -11.88
C VAL A 147 6.97 13.56 -10.66
N LEU A 148 7.46 13.35 -9.43
CA LEU A 148 6.71 13.61 -8.20
C LEU A 148 6.41 15.10 -7.98
N LEU A 149 7.10 16.00 -8.69
CA LEU A 149 6.85 17.44 -8.66
C LEU A 149 5.73 17.86 -9.62
N CYS A 150 5.28 16.95 -10.50
CA CYS A 150 4.18 17.20 -11.41
C CYS A 150 2.83 17.11 -10.68
N PRO A 151 1.85 17.96 -11.03
CA PRO A 151 0.54 17.92 -10.41
C PRO A 151 -0.16 16.58 -10.59
N ASN A 152 -0.87 16.11 -9.56
CA ASN A 152 -1.71 14.90 -9.60
C ASN A 152 -1.01 13.63 -10.12
N ASN A 153 0.32 13.53 -9.99
CA ASN A 153 1.06 12.38 -10.48
C ASN A 153 0.72 11.10 -9.68
N LEU A 154 0.86 9.95 -10.32
CA LEU A 154 0.66 8.62 -9.73
C LEU A 154 1.94 7.77 -9.86
N PHE A 155 3.12 8.41 -9.80
CA PHE A 155 4.35 7.78 -10.24
C PHE A 155 4.74 6.57 -9.38
N ILE A 156 4.72 6.71 -8.04
CA ILE A 156 5.00 5.59 -7.12
C ILE A 156 3.97 4.45 -7.31
N LYS A 157 2.68 4.78 -7.45
CA LYS A 157 1.63 3.80 -7.74
C LYS A 157 1.87 3.06 -9.05
N GLY A 158 2.32 3.75 -10.09
CA GLY A 158 2.68 3.13 -11.37
C GLY A 158 3.84 2.14 -11.24
N ILE A 159 4.88 2.48 -10.47
CA ILE A 159 5.99 1.58 -10.16
C ILE A 159 5.49 0.35 -9.38
N LEU A 160 4.71 0.57 -8.32
CA LEU A 160 4.12 -0.51 -7.52
C LEU A 160 3.24 -1.44 -8.36
N ASN A 161 2.44 -0.88 -9.28
CA ASN A 161 1.60 -1.67 -10.17
C ASN A 161 2.42 -2.64 -11.04
N GLU A 162 3.54 -2.17 -11.61
CA GLU A 162 4.44 -3.05 -12.37
C GLU A 162 5.15 -4.09 -11.49
N MET A 163 5.59 -3.70 -10.29
CA MET A 163 6.17 -4.65 -9.34
C MET A 163 5.19 -5.75 -8.95
N GLU A 164 3.95 -5.38 -8.62
CA GLU A 164 2.90 -6.34 -8.29
C GLU A 164 2.57 -7.25 -9.48
N ARG A 165 2.44 -6.70 -10.69
CA ARG A 165 2.14 -7.49 -11.90
C ARG A 165 3.19 -8.57 -12.12
N VAL A 166 4.47 -8.20 -12.09
CA VAL A 166 5.58 -9.14 -12.37
C VAL A 166 5.72 -10.17 -11.24
N SER A 167 5.63 -9.75 -9.97
CA SER A 167 5.74 -10.67 -8.83
C SER A 167 4.57 -11.65 -8.71
N LYS A 168 3.35 -11.25 -9.08
CA LYS A 168 2.18 -12.14 -9.11
C LYS A 168 2.38 -13.28 -10.11
N VAL A 169 2.92 -12.97 -11.29
CA VAL A 169 3.06 -13.92 -12.40
C VAL A 169 4.32 -14.79 -12.27
N HIS A 170 5.48 -14.18 -12.01
CA HIS A 170 6.76 -14.87 -12.04
C HIS A 170 7.27 -15.26 -10.65
N GLY A 171 6.56 -14.89 -9.59
CA GLY A 171 7.05 -15.02 -8.23
C GLY A 171 8.11 -13.97 -7.89
N CYS A 172 8.57 -13.96 -6.65
CA CYS A 172 9.55 -13.00 -6.17
C CYS A 172 10.45 -13.61 -5.08
N GLU A 173 11.59 -12.99 -4.85
CA GLU A 173 12.50 -13.30 -3.75
C GLU A 173 12.12 -12.53 -2.47
N LEU A 174 12.73 -12.88 -1.34
CA LEU A 174 12.48 -12.20 -0.07
C LEU A 174 12.86 -10.70 -0.14
N THR A 175 13.97 -10.39 -0.81
CA THR A 175 14.44 -9.02 -1.07
C THR A 175 13.42 -8.21 -1.86
N ASP A 176 12.72 -8.82 -2.82
CA ASP A 176 11.66 -8.19 -3.59
C ASP A 176 10.43 -7.87 -2.72
N THR A 177 10.12 -8.74 -1.75
CA THR A 177 9.06 -8.49 -0.76
C THR A 177 9.40 -7.29 0.12
N TYR A 178 10.67 -7.10 0.47
CA TYR A 178 11.12 -5.89 1.15
C TYR A 178 10.91 -4.64 0.29
N ALA A 179 11.28 -4.69 -0.99
CA ALA A 179 11.15 -3.58 -1.92
C ALA A 179 9.70 -3.11 -2.08
N ILE A 180 8.77 -4.05 -2.35
CA ILE A 180 7.34 -3.75 -2.43
C ILE A 180 6.84 -3.14 -1.11
N SER A 181 7.28 -3.66 0.03
CA SER A 181 6.83 -3.18 1.33
C SER A 181 7.26 -1.74 1.60
N LEU A 182 8.52 -1.40 1.29
CA LEU A 182 9.03 -0.04 1.43
C LEU A 182 8.34 0.94 0.47
N LEU A 183 8.14 0.56 -0.79
CA LEU A 183 7.44 1.41 -1.74
C LEU A 183 5.96 1.56 -1.42
N THR A 184 5.32 0.52 -0.88
CA THR A 184 3.94 0.60 -0.40
C THR A 184 3.82 1.57 0.78
N ALA A 185 4.76 1.53 1.72
CA ALA A 185 4.79 2.48 2.83
C ALA A 185 5.07 3.91 2.34
N LEU A 186 5.98 4.07 1.38
CA LEU A 186 6.29 5.36 0.76
C LEU A 186 5.08 5.94 0.01
N ASP A 187 4.34 5.13 -0.73
CA ASP A 187 3.13 5.55 -1.44
C ASP A 187 2.06 6.06 -0.45
N ARG A 188 1.82 5.31 0.63
CA ARG A 188 0.86 5.71 1.67
C ARG A 188 1.29 6.97 2.42
N TYR A 189 2.57 7.10 2.69
CA TYR A 189 3.14 8.33 3.25
C TYR A 189 2.92 9.49 2.27
N PHE A 190 3.19 9.27 0.98
CA PHE A 190 3.08 10.29 -0.06
C PHE A 190 1.64 10.75 -0.30
N ASP A 191 0.65 9.85 -0.23
CA ASP A 191 -0.77 10.21 -0.34
C ASP A 191 -1.17 11.26 0.72
N TYR A 192 -0.69 11.11 1.95
CA TYR A 192 -0.91 12.11 3.01
C TYR A 192 -0.05 13.36 2.84
N PHE A 193 1.20 13.19 2.41
CA PHE A 193 2.09 14.32 2.09
C PHE A 193 1.44 15.26 1.06
N GLN A 194 0.80 14.70 0.04
CA GLN A 194 0.07 15.47 -0.99
C GLN A 194 -1.10 16.28 -0.41
N ILE A 195 -1.73 15.83 0.68
CA ILE A 195 -2.75 16.62 1.38
C ILE A 195 -2.11 17.72 2.21
N ALA A 196 -1.06 17.39 2.95
CA ALA A 196 -0.41 18.33 3.87
C ALA A 196 0.29 19.48 3.14
N TYR A 197 0.86 19.21 1.97
CA TYR A 197 1.72 20.12 1.22
C TYR A 197 1.28 20.31 -0.24
N GLY A 198 0.05 19.92 -0.57
CA GLY A 198 -0.54 20.16 -1.88
C GLY A 198 -1.39 21.42 -1.92
N THR A 199 -1.61 21.92 -3.13
CA THR A 199 -2.58 22.98 -3.43
C THR A 199 -3.87 22.38 -3.97
N LEU A 200 -4.92 23.20 -4.04
CA LEU A 200 -6.21 22.79 -4.65
C LEU A 200 -6.09 22.41 -6.14
N THR A 201 -5.04 22.86 -6.84
CA THR A 201 -4.78 22.53 -8.24
C THR A 201 -4.00 21.21 -8.39
N GLY A 202 -3.64 20.56 -7.29
CA GLY A 202 -2.88 19.32 -7.26
C GLY A 202 -1.36 19.50 -7.38
N GLU A 203 -0.89 20.75 -7.39
CA GLU A 203 0.54 21.06 -7.25
C GLU A 203 1.00 20.72 -5.83
N VAL A 204 2.27 20.34 -5.67
CA VAL A 204 2.89 20.05 -4.37
C VAL A 204 4.02 21.02 -4.10
N ASP A 205 4.25 21.33 -2.82
CA ASP A 205 5.43 22.08 -2.39
C ASP A 205 6.69 21.32 -2.77
N LYS A 206 7.37 21.83 -3.81
CA LYS A 206 8.54 21.18 -4.40
C LYS A 206 9.72 21.08 -3.43
N ASP A 207 9.87 22.04 -2.54
CA ASP A 207 10.98 22.05 -1.57
C ASP A 207 10.71 21.05 -0.46
N LYS A 208 9.45 20.89 -0.05
CA LYS A 208 9.03 19.79 0.84
C LYS A 208 9.20 18.43 0.20
N VAL A 209 8.84 18.24 -1.08
CA VAL A 209 9.05 16.95 -1.77
C VAL A 209 10.54 16.59 -1.77
N ARG A 210 11.40 17.55 -2.12
CA ARG A 210 12.85 17.34 -2.17
C ARG A 210 13.46 17.05 -0.80
N SER A 211 12.98 17.69 0.26
CA SER A 211 13.54 17.54 1.61
C SER A 211 12.94 16.38 2.41
N MET A 212 11.72 15.93 2.09
CA MET A 212 11.00 14.93 2.88
C MET A 212 10.76 13.62 2.13
N VAL A 213 10.58 13.63 0.81
CA VAL A 213 10.24 12.43 0.02
C VAL A 213 11.46 11.87 -0.71
N PHE A 214 12.23 12.73 -1.38
CA PHE A 214 13.41 12.29 -2.13
C PHE A 214 14.47 11.58 -1.29
N PRO A 215 14.70 11.92 0.01
CA PRO A 215 15.62 11.16 0.84
C PRO A 215 15.21 9.70 1.00
N TYR A 216 13.92 9.38 1.15
CA TYR A 216 13.44 8.00 1.22
C TYR A 216 13.70 7.25 -0.08
N ILE A 217 13.46 7.88 -1.23
CA ILE A 217 13.78 7.28 -2.55
C ILE A 217 15.28 7.00 -2.65
N GLY A 218 16.12 7.93 -2.18
CA GLY A 218 17.57 7.75 -2.10
C GLY A 218 17.96 6.56 -1.24
N LYS A 219 17.48 6.51 0.02
CA LYS A 219 17.73 5.40 0.96
C LYS A 219 17.31 4.04 0.39
N ILE A 220 16.11 3.96 -0.20
CA ILE A 220 15.61 2.72 -0.83
C ILE A 220 16.50 2.31 -2.00
N THR A 221 16.89 3.25 -2.85
CA THR A 221 17.73 2.96 -4.03
C THR A 221 19.11 2.48 -3.63
N GLU A 222 19.74 3.13 -2.65
CA GLU A 222 21.03 2.72 -2.11
C GLU A 222 20.95 1.30 -1.52
N LEU A 223 19.92 1.04 -0.72
CA LEU A 223 19.73 -0.26 -0.07
C LEU A 223 19.60 -1.41 -1.08
N PHE A 224 18.84 -1.22 -2.16
CA PHE A 224 18.66 -2.24 -3.21
C PHE A 224 19.74 -2.22 -4.31
N SER A 225 20.70 -1.30 -4.22
CA SER A 225 21.94 -1.36 -5.01
C SER A 225 22.98 -2.29 -4.38
N SER A 226 22.87 -2.57 -3.08
CA SER A 226 23.68 -3.56 -2.37
C SER A 226 23.21 -4.99 -2.66
N GLU A 227 24.15 -5.94 -2.70
CA GLU A 227 23.82 -7.37 -2.81
C GLU A 227 23.35 -7.98 -1.47
N ASN A 228 23.60 -7.31 -0.35
CA ASN A 228 23.30 -7.82 0.99
C ASN A 228 22.32 -6.89 1.72
N VAL A 229 21.02 -7.12 1.49
CA VAL A 229 19.93 -6.38 2.14
C VAL A 229 19.58 -7.06 3.46
N LYS A 230 19.69 -6.34 4.57
CA LYS A 230 19.39 -6.86 5.90
C LYS A 230 18.00 -6.42 6.39
N PRO A 231 17.26 -7.29 7.11
CA PRO A 231 15.95 -6.94 7.66
C PRO A 231 15.95 -5.68 8.54
N GLU A 232 17.04 -5.43 9.28
CA GLU A 232 17.14 -4.29 10.19
C GLU A 232 17.14 -2.95 9.42
N ASP A 233 17.83 -2.89 8.29
CA ASP A 233 17.88 -1.71 7.42
C ASP A 233 16.50 -1.44 6.79
N ILE A 234 15.80 -2.51 6.41
CA ILE A 234 14.42 -2.45 5.93
C ILE A 234 13.49 -1.94 7.02
N ASN A 235 13.58 -2.49 8.22
CA ASN A 235 12.72 -2.14 9.34
C ASN A 235 12.91 -0.69 9.77
N SER A 236 14.14 -0.17 9.70
CA SER A 236 14.42 1.24 9.99
C SER A 236 13.70 2.18 9.02
N ILE A 237 13.85 1.98 7.70
CA ILE A 237 13.19 2.83 6.71
C ILE A 237 11.67 2.66 6.76
N LEU A 238 11.20 1.41 6.89
CA LEU A 238 9.79 1.09 6.99
C LEU A 238 9.15 1.75 8.21
N TRP A 239 9.85 1.76 9.34
CA TRP A 239 9.40 2.41 10.56
C TRP A 239 9.26 3.92 10.39
N GLU A 240 10.25 4.60 9.81
CA GLU A 240 10.18 6.04 9.55
C GLU A 240 8.95 6.40 8.69
N LEU A 241 8.70 5.62 7.63
CA LEU A 241 7.55 5.80 6.75
C LEU A 241 6.22 5.52 7.44
N ILE A 242 6.11 4.43 8.21
CA ILE A 242 4.92 4.09 8.98
C ILE A 242 4.63 5.19 10.00
N LYS A 243 5.65 5.61 10.76
CA LYS A 243 5.54 6.67 11.76
C LYS A 243 5.00 7.96 11.14
N GLY A 244 5.62 8.44 10.07
CA GLY A 244 5.15 9.64 9.37
C GLY A 244 3.73 9.48 8.81
N TRP A 245 3.40 8.31 8.26
CA TRP A 245 2.05 8.03 7.79
C TRP A 245 1.02 8.05 8.94
N ARG A 246 1.33 7.47 10.10
CA ARG A 246 0.42 7.48 11.27
C ARG A 246 0.31 8.86 11.90
N GLU A 247 1.38 9.64 11.92
CA GLU A 247 1.36 11.04 12.36
C GLU A 247 0.48 11.91 11.46
N PHE A 248 0.56 11.74 10.14
CA PHE A 248 -0.35 12.40 9.21
C PHE A 248 -1.81 11.95 9.41
N PHE A 249 -2.06 10.66 9.64
CA PHE A 249 -3.41 10.18 9.93
C PHE A 249 -4.01 10.86 11.17
N ILE A 250 -3.21 11.11 12.22
CA ILE A 250 -3.68 11.83 13.41
C ILE A 250 -4.09 13.27 13.07
N GLN A 251 -3.35 13.93 12.18
CA GLN A 251 -3.61 15.32 11.79
C GLN A 251 -4.79 15.47 10.82
N TYR A 252 -4.88 14.58 9.85
CA TYR A 252 -5.78 14.72 8.69
C TYR A 252 -6.90 13.69 8.64
N MET A 253 -6.92 12.71 9.55
CA MET A 253 -7.88 11.60 9.57
C MET A 253 -7.87 10.79 8.26
N GLU A 254 -8.97 10.11 7.93
CA GLU A 254 -9.06 9.35 6.69
C GLU A 254 -8.89 10.27 5.48
N LEU A 255 -8.08 9.82 4.50
CA LEU A 255 -7.98 10.49 3.22
C LEU A 255 -9.40 10.63 2.66
N PRO A 256 -9.84 11.84 2.24
CA PRO A 256 -11.10 11.98 1.57
C PRO A 256 -11.08 11.01 0.38
N ARG A 257 -12.06 10.10 0.32
CA ARG A 257 -12.26 9.29 -0.89
C ARG A 257 -12.29 10.31 -2.02
N ARG A 258 -11.35 10.24 -2.97
CA ARG A 258 -11.45 11.03 -4.21
C ARG A 258 -12.89 10.83 -4.63
N ALA A 259 -13.68 11.90 -4.59
CA ALA A 259 -15.06 11.80 -4.97
C ALA A 259 -14.99 11.17 -6.36
N SER A 260 -15.44 9.92 -6.49
CA SER A 260 -15.89 9.45 -7.79
C SER A 260 -16.78 10.59 -8.22
N GLU A 261 -16.41 11.33 -9.26
CA GLU A 261 -17.27 12.38 -9.80
C GLU A 261 -18.62 11.70 -9.88
N LYS A 262 -19.51 12.03 -8.94
CA LYS A 262 -20.90 11.67 -9.11
C LYS A 262 -21.18 12.48 -10.35
N LEU A 263 -21.22 11.80 -11.49
CA LEU A 263 -21.89 12.28 -12.67
C LEU A 263 -23.29 12.61 -12.14
N ILE A 264 -23.46 13.85 -11.70
CA ILE A 264 -24.76 14.41 -11.44
C ILE A 264 -25.33 14.42 -12.84
N GLU A 265 -26.10 13.39 -13.19
CA GLU A 265 -26.92 13.43 -14.37
C GLU A 265 -27.88 14.58 -14.15
N LEU A 266 -27.52 15.74 -14.69
CA LEU A 266 -28.41 16.88 -14.71
C LEU A 266 -29.69 16.39 -15.40
N PRO A 267 -30.87 16.51 -14.77
CA PRO A 267 -32.12 16.19 -15.43
C PRO A 267 -32.21 16.96 -16.74
N GLU A 268 -32.83 16.35 -17.75
CA GLU A 268 -32.83 16.86 -19.12
C GLU A 268 -33.32 18.32 -19.21
N GLU A 269 -34.24 18.69 -18.34
CA GLU A 269 -34.76 20.06 -18.20
C GLU A 269 -33.68 21.07 -17.80
N TYR A 270 -32.77 20.71 -16.89
CA TYR A 270 -31.66 21.56 -16.47
C TYR A 270 -30.58 21.66 -17.56
N ARG A 271 -30.32 20.58 -18.31
CA ARG A 271 -29.39 20.62 -19.46
C ARG A 271 -29.89 21.58 -20.55
N LYS A 272 -31.20 21.54 -20.86
CA LYS A 272 -31.82 22.49 -21.81
C LYS A 272 -31.73 23.93 -21.33
N LYS A 273 -32.07 24.20 -20.07
CA LYS A 273 -31.96 25.56 -19.49
C LYS A 273 -30.53 26.09 -19.53
N LEU A 274 -29.55 25.24 -19.24
CA LEU A 274 -28.13 25.62 -19.29
C LEU A 274 -27.68 25.90 -20.72
N ALA A 275 -28.03 25.04 -21.68
CA ALA A 275 -27.72 25.22 -23.09
C ALA A 275 -28.33 26.51 -23.65
N GLU A 276 -29.58 26.83 -23.29
CA GLU A 276 -30.23 28.09 -23.68
C GLU A 276 -29.55 29.33 -23.07
N HIS A 277 -29.09 29.24 -21.82
CA HIS A 277 -28.36 30.33 -21.18
C HIS A 277 -27.00 30.56 -21.81
N ILE A 278 -26.28 29.49 -22.14
CA ILE A 278 -24.98 29.55 -22.82
C ILE A 278 -25.16 30.10 -24.24
N ALA A 279 -26.16 29.62 -24.98
CA ALA A 279 -26.47 30.11 -26.33
C ALA A 279 -26.83 31.60 -26.33
N LYS A 280 -27.65 32.07 -25.37
CA LYS A 280 -27.99 33.50 -25.23
C LYS A 280 -26.79 34.36 -24.81
N ALA A 281 -25.89 33.82 -24.00
CA ALA A 281 -24.66 34.53 -23.61
C ALA A 281 -23.73 34.68 -24.82
N LEU A 282 -23.53 33.62 -25.60
CA LEU A 282 -22.72 33.63 -26.82
C LEU A 282 -23.32 34.52 -27.91
N GLU A 283 -24.64 34.51 -28.11
CA GLU A 283 -25.31 35.42 -29.05
C GLU A 283 -25.15 36.90 -28.66
N LYS A 284 -25.02 37.20 -27.37
CA LYS A 284 -24.73 38.56 -26.88
C LYS A 284 -23.29 38.97 -27.14
N GLU A 285 -22.34 38.04 -27.09
CA GLU A 285 -20.93 38.30 -27.40
C GLU A 285 -20.68 38.43 -28.90
N VAL A 286 -21.44 37.72 -29.75
CA VAL A 286 -21.31 37.77 -31.23
C VAL A 286 -22.04 38.95 -31.87
N LYS A 287 -22.93 39.65 -31.13
CA LYS A 287 -23.62 40.88 -31.57
C LYS A 287 -22.92 42.18 -31.14
N LEU A 288 -21.66 42.09 -30.70
CA LEU A 288 -20.72 43.20 -30.55
C LEU A 288 -19.71 43.19 -31.71
#